data_AF-A0A485K803-F1
#
_entry.id   AF-A0A485K803-F1
#
_cell.length_a   1.000
_cell.length_b   1.000
_cell.length_c   1.000
_cell.angle_alpha   90.00
_cell.angle_beta   90.00
_cell.angle_gamma   90.00
#
_symmetry.space_group_name_H-M   'P 1'
#
loop_
_entity.id
_entity.type
_entity.pdbx_description
1 polymer ?
#
loop_
_entity_poly.entity_id
_entity_poly.type
_entity_poly.pdbx_seq_one_letter_code
_entity_poly.pdbx_strand_id
1 'polypeptide(L)'
;MLERDAGQLDSIPMMDMQPVPANWQNPIQEFGGGNPMCVLQPAATYVQQFFFYDACGTTVPFSLTVTMYSTLFASLTMATNLDIQSTCRLATTDPHPCVEHLETVRRIATTVGLTLPQSASSTRAAIDALDIAIAQYATTTPQVEIS
;
A
#
# COMPACT_ATOMS: atom_id res chain seq x y z
N MET A 1 22.92 -25.03 1.38
CA MET A 1 22.05 -24.27 2.31
C MET A 1 21.57 -23.00 1.60
N LEU A 2 22.50 -22.15 1.15
CA LEU A 2 22.22 -20.91 0.41
C LEU A 2 21.22 -21.04 -0.77
N GLU A 3 21.31 -22.11 -1.58
CA GLU A 3 20.39 -22.32 -2.71
C GLU A 3 18.95 -22.66 -2.28
N ARG A 4 18.77 -23.30 -1.12
CA ARG A 4 17.44 -23.61 -0.58
C ARG A 4 16.78 -22.35 -0.03
N ASP A 5 17.58 -21.47 0.58
CA ASP A 5 17.11 -20.21 1.13
C ASP A 5 16.68 -19.26 0.01
N ALA A 6 17.48 -19.16 -1.06
CA ALA A 6 17.12 -18.40 -2.26
C ALA A 6 15.80 -18.90 -2.87
N GLY A 7 15.64 -20.21 -3.05
CA GLY A 7 14.41 -20.78 -3.59
C GLY A 7 13.17 -20.56 -2.70
N GLN A 8 13.34 -20.38 -1.40
CA GLN A 8 12.24 -20.00 -0.51
C GLN A 8 11.86 -18.52 -0.64
N LEU A 9 12.84 -17.63 -0.78
CA LEU A 9 12.57 -16.20 -1.00
C LEU A 9 11.87 -15.98 -2.35
N ASP A 10 12.36 -16.63 -3.41
CA ASP A 10 11.78 -16.56 -4.76
C ASP A 10 10.34 -17.11 -4.84
N SER A 11 9.91 -17.88 -3.83
CA SER A 11 8.53 -18.40 -3.74
C SER A 11 7.51 -17.37 -3.25
N ILE A 12 7.95 -16.19 -2.78
CA ILE A 12 7.06 -15.10 -2.38
C ILE A 12 6.55 -14.40 -3.64
N PRO A 13 5.25 -14.55 -3.99
CA PRO A 13 4.72 -13.93 -5.19
C PRO A 13 4.61 -12.41 -5.02
N MET A 14 4.67 -11.67 -6.13
CA MET A 14 4.19 -10.29 -6.12
C MET A 14 2.66 -10.25 -5.95
N MET A 15 2.16 -9.20 -5.32
CA MET A 15 0.72 -9.01 -5.11
C MET A 15 0.36 -7.55 -5.32
N ASP A 16 -0.76 -7.31 -6.00
CA ASP A 16 -1.35 -5.98 -6.06
C ASP A 16 -2.31 -5.79 -4.89
N MET A 17 -2.15 -4.67 -4.18
CA MET A 17 -2.97 -4.28 -3.05
C MET A 17 -3.55 -2.90 -3.28
N GLN A 18 -4.76 -2.69 -2.78
CA GLN A 18 -5.43 -1.39 -2.81
C GLN A 18 -5.67 -0.91 -1.36
N PRO A 19 -4.62 -0.51 -0.64
CA PRO A 19 -4.78 -0.03 0.73
C PRO A 19 -5.40 1.37 0.71
N VAL A 20 -6.70 1.45 0.95
CA VAL A 20 -7.45 2.71 0.99
C VAL A 20 -7.88 2.99 2.43
N PRO A 21 -7.39 4.08 3.05
CA PRO A 21 -7.85 4.53 4.35
C PRO A 21 -9.38 4.55 4.44
N ALA A 22 -9.93 4.06 5.56
CA ALA A 22 -11.38 3.91 5.73
C ALA A 22 -12.15 5.24 5.56
N ASN A 23 -11.53 6.37 5.92
CA ASN A 23 -12.10 7.71 5.74
C ASN A 23 -12.18 8.17 4.28
N TRP A 24 -11.48 7.50 3.36
CA TRP A 24 -11.59 7.72 1.91
C TRP A 24 -12.59 6.77 1.25
N GLN A 25 -13.18 5.81 1.98
CA GLN A 25 -14.20 4.91 1.45
C GLN A 25 -15.61 5.51 1.61
N ASN A 26 -15.76 6.80 1.27
CA ASN A 26 -17.00 7.53 1.43
C ASN A 26 -17.72 7.71 0.07
N PRO A 27 -18.94 7.20 -0.11
CA PRO A 27 -19.65 7.26 -1.39
C PRO A 27 -20.04 8.67 -1.86
N ILE A 28 -19.99 9.68 -0.98
CA ILE A 28 -20.26 11.09 -1.37
C ILE A 28 -18.99 11.87 -1.73
N GLN A 29 -17.84 11.21 -1.76
CA GLN A 29 -16.58 11.82 -2.16
C GLN A 29 -16.27 11.53 -3.64
N GLU A 30 -15.82 12.57 -4.31
CA GLU A 30 -15.23 12.49 -5.64
C GLU A 30 -13.75 12.79 -5.53
N PHE A 31 -12.93 11.94 -6.12
CA PHE A 31 -11.49 11.93 -5.98
C PHE A 31 -10.82 12.50 -7.22
N GLY A 32 -9.93 13.47 -7.01
CA GLY A 32 -9.02 13.98 -8.03
C GLY A 32 -7.66 13.30 -7.94
N GLY A 33 -7.02 13.07 -9.07
CA GLY A 33 -5.70 12.49 -9.14
C GLY A 33 -5.17 12.49 -10.57
N GLY A 34 -4.39 11.47 -10.90
CA GLY A 34 -3.76 11.36 -12.20
C GLY A 34 -2.61 12.35 -12.39
N ASN A 35 -2.55 12.98 -13.57
CA ASN A 35 -1.56 14.02 -13.86
C ASN A 35 -2.08 15.39 -13.43
N PRO A 36 -1.44 16.06 -12.45
CA PRO A 36 -1.85 17.39 -12.01
C PRO A 36 -1.86 18.47 -13.11
N MET A 37 -1.14 18.25 -14.22
CA MET A 37 -1.15 19.16 -15.38
C MET A 37 -2.41 19.02 -16.25
N CYS A 38 -3.17 17.93 -16.09
CA CYS A 38 -4.36 17.66 -16.86
C CYS A 38 -5.60 18.26 -16.19
N VAL A 39 -5.69 19.59 -16.21
CA VAL A 39 -6.71 20.39 -15.49
C VAL A 39 -8.17 20.11 -15.88
N LEU A 40 -8.40 19.40 -16.99
CA LEU A 40 -9.73 19.00 -17.47
C LEU A 40 -10.08 17.55 -17.13
N GLN A 41 -9.24 16.81 -16.38
CA GLN A 41 -9.60 15.45 -15.96
C GLN A 41 -10.75 15.51 -14.96
N PRO A 42 -11.82 14.72 -15.19
CA PRO A 42 -12.91 14.62 -14.24
C PRO A 42 -12.44 13.89 -12.97
N ALA A 43 -13.11 14.20 -11.86
CA ALA A 43 -12.98 13.42 -10.64
C ALA A 43 -13.56 12.00 -10.83
N ALA A 44 -13.13 11.05 -10.01
CA ALA A 44 -13.63 9.67 -10.01
C ALA A 44 -14.28 9.31 -8.68
N THR A 45 -15.13 8.29 -8.69
CA THR A 45 -15.74 7.69 -7.49
C THR A 45 -14.81 6.76 -6.72
N TYR A 46 -13.55 6.66 -7.15
CA TYR A 46 -12.52 5.83 -6.55
C TYR A 46 -11.26 6.65 -6.29
N VAL A 47 -10.52 6.30 -5.24
CA VAL A 47 -9.20 6.89 -4.95
C VAL A 47 -8.27 6.68 -6.14
N GLN A 48 -7.64 7.75 -6.60
CA GLN A 48 -6.82 7.75 -7.81
C GLN A 48 -5.32 7.75 -7.46
N GLN A 49 -4.50 7.20 -8.34
CA GLN A 49 -3.05 7.33 -8.27
C GLN A 49 -2.58 8.65 -8.89
N PHE A 50 -1.59 9.30 -8.30
CA PHE A 50 -0.90 10.44 -8.90
C PHE A 50 0.24 10.00 -9.82
N PHE A 51 0.39 10.67 -10.95
CA PHE A 51 1.48 10.45 -11.90
C PHE A 51 1.91 11.78 -12.55
N PHE A 52 3.13 11.83 -13.06
CA PHE A 52 3.72 13.07 -13.60
C PHE A 52 4.23 12.93 -15.04
N TYR A 53 3.68 11.98 -15.80
CA TYR A 53 3.97 11.86 -17.24
C TYR A 53 3.23 12.93 -18.04
N ASP A 54 3.72 13.27 -19.24
CA ASP A 54 3.27 14.39 -20.07
C ASP A 54 1.88 14.20 -20.71
N ALA A 55 1.48 12.96 -20.96
CA ALA A 55 0.18 12.64 -21.56
C ALA A 55 -0.98 12.67 -20.55
N CYS A 56 -2.13 13.21 -20.98
CA CYS A 56 -3.39 13.08 -20.25
C CYS A 56 -4.05 11.74 -20.60
N GLY A 57 -3.76 10.71 -19.79
CA GLY A 57 -4.32 9.37 -19.93
C GLY A 57 -5.58 9.14 -19.10
N THR A 58 -6.11 7.91 -19.17
CA THR A 58 -7.20 7.48 -18.29
C THR A 58 -6.71 7.36 -16.84
N THR A 59 -7.51 7.85 -15.90
CA THR A 59 -7.27 7.63 -14.47
C THR A 59 -7.50 6.16 -14.14
N VAL A 60 -6.72 5.63 -13.19
CA VAL A 60 -6.87 4.27 -12.68
C VAL A 60 -7.03 4.29 -11.16
N PRO A 61 -7.72 3.30 -10.57
CA PRO A 61 -7.77 3.16 -9.12
C PRO A 61 -6.38 3.07 -8.51
N PHE A 62 -6.23 3.63 -7.32
CA PHE A 62 -5.02 3.50 -6.53
C PHE A 62 -4.70 2.03 -6.27
N SER A 63 -3.51 1.60 -6.68
CA SER A 63 -3.01 0.25 -6.49
C SER A 63 -1.51 0.32 -6.20
N LEU A 64 -1.05 -0.57 -5.33
CA LEU A 64 0.36 -0.74 -4.99
C LEU A 64 0.75 -2.20 -5.26
N THR A 65 1.76 -2.39 -6.10
CA THR A 65 2.37 -3.71 -6.27
C THR A 65 3.38 -3.92 -5.17
N VAL A 66 3.12 -4.88 -4.30
CA VAL A 66 4.07 -5.34 -3.29
C VAL A 66 4.89 -6.49 -3.86
N THR A 67 6.21 -6.30 -3.85
CA THR A 67 7.20 -7.29 -4.29
C THR A 67 7.77 -8.05 -3.10
N MET A 68 8.40 -9.20 -3.35
CA MET A 68 9.18 -9.95 -2.37
C MET A 68 10.11 -9.05 -1.54
N TYR A 69 10.89 -8.18 -2.19
CA TYR A 69 11.83 -7.30 -1.49
C TYR A 69 11.12 -6.31 -0.57
N SER A 70 10.07 -5.65 -1.07
CA SER A 70 9.33 -4.66 -0.27
C SER A 70 8.59 -5.29 0.91
N THR A 71 8.02 -6.48 0.74
CA THR A 71 7.24 -7.15 1.81
C THR A 71 8.16 -7.76 2.86
N LEU A 72 9.29 -8.35 2.46
CA LEU A 72 10.32 -8.79 3.39
C LEU A 72 10.89 -7.60 4.18
N PHE A 73 11.26 -6.53 3.49
CA PHE A 73 11.77 -5.33 4.14
C PHE A 73 10.77 -4.77 5.15
N ALA A 74 9.50 -4.61 4.77
CA ALA A 74 8.47 -4.10 5.67
C ALA A 74 8.21 -5.06 6.84
N SER A 75 8.11 -6.37 6.59
CA SER A 75 7.85 -7.39 7.63
C SER A 75 8.96 -7.42 8.67
N LEU A 76 10.23 -7.41 8.24
CA LEU A 76 11.37 -7.36 9.13
C LEU A 76 11.48 -6.00 9.83
N THR A 77 11.22 -4.91 9.10
CA THR A 77 11.33 -3.54 9.64
C THR A 77 10.22 -3.23 10.60
N MET A 78 9.05 -3.85 10.52
CA MET A 78 7.99 -3.71 11.53
C MET A 78 8.16 -4.72 12.66
N ALA A 79 8.65 -5.93 12.36
CA ALA A 79 8.86 -7.02 13.31
C ALA A 79 7.60 -7.26 14.17
N THR A 80 7.73 -7.16 15.49
CA THR A 80 6.61 -7.35 16.43
C THR A 80 5.52 -6.27 16.33
N ASN A 81 5.79 -5.15 15.65
CA ASN A 81 4.82 -4.07 15.47
C ASN A 81 3.94 -4.27 14.23
N LEU A 82 4.20 -5.30 13.41
CA LEU A 82 3.33 -5.61 12.28
C LEU A 82 2.03 -6.27 12.75
N ASP A 83 0.95 -5.50 12.77
CA ASP A 83 -0.40 -6.03 12.87
C ASP A 83 -0.95 -6.32 11.46
N ILE A 84 -0.84 -7.60 11.07
CA ILE A 84 -1.30 -8.12 9.77
C ILE A 84 -2.79 -7.86 9.54
N GLN A 85 -3.62 -8.03 10.58
CA GLN A 85 -5.07 -7.86 10.46
C GLN A 85 -5.42 -6.39 10.21
N SER A 86 -4.86 -5.48 11.00
CA SER A 86 -5.07 -4.04 10.81
C SER A 86 -4.58 -3.56 9.44
N THR A 87 -3.45 -4.08 8.97
CA THR A 87 -2.86 -3.74 7.68
C THR A 87 -3.76 -4.21 6.54
N CYS A 88 -4.21 -5.46 6.57
CA CYS A 88 -5.05 -6.02 5.52
C CYS A 88 -6.49 -5.51 5.53
N ARG A 89 -6.97 -4.94 6.65
CA ARG A 89 -8.25 -4.22 6.70
C ARG A 89 -8.27 -2.95 5.83
N LEU A 90 -7.12 -2.47 5.38
CA LEU A 90 -7.04 -1.36 4.43
C LEU A 90 -7.39 -1.79 3.00
N ALA A 91 -7.40 -3.09 2.70
CA ALA A 91 -7.81 -3.57 1.39
C ALA A 91 -9.28 -3.18 1.11
N THR A 92 -9.52 -2.61 -0.07
CA THR A 92 -10.87 -2.32 -0.58
C THR A 92 -11.62 -3.58 -1.02
N THR A 93 -10.87 -4.64 -1.33
CA THR A 93 -11.38 -5.95 -1.74
C THR A 93 -11.25 -6.96 -0.59
N ASP A 94 -11.46 -8.25 -0.89
CA ASP A 94 -11.29 -9.33 0.08
C ASP A 94 -9.92 -9.22 0.80
N PRO A 95 -9.87 -9.10 2.14
CA PRO A 95 -8.62 -9.02 2.88
C PRO A 95 -7.89 -10.37 3.00
N HIS A 96 -8.54 -11.50 2.70
CA HIS A 96 -7.94 -12.84 2.88
C HIS A 96 -6.62 -13.05 2.12
N PRO A 97 -6.50 -12.70 0.83
CA PRO A 97 -5.24 -12.82 0.09
C PRO A 97 -4.11 -11.98 0.70
N CYS A 98 -4.41 -10.81 1.25
CA CYS A 98 -3.41 -9.97 1.93
C CYS A 98 -2.89 -10.66 3.20
N VAL A 99 -3.80 -11.20 4.01
CA VAL A 99 -3.45 -11.89 5.26
C VAL A 99 -2.58 -13.10 4.95
N GLU A 100 -2.98 -13.93 3.98
CA GLU A 100 -2.22 -15.10 3.56
C GLU A 100 -0.82 -14.73 3.04
N HIS A 101 -0.74 -13.65 2.26
CA HIS A 101 0.52 -13.14 1.73
C HIS A 101 1.48 -12.71 2.85
N LEU A 102 1.03 -11.86 3.78
CA LEU A 102 1.87 -11.35 4.87
C LEU A 102 2.27 -12.47 5.85
N GLU A 103 1.39 -13.42 6.12
CA GLU A 103 1.72 -14.61 6.93
C GLU A 103 2.77 -15.50 6.26
N THR A 104 2.66 -15.69 4.94
CA THR A 104 3.65 -16.44 4.15
C THR A 104 5.02 -15.77 4.19
N VAL A 105 5.07 -14.45 4.00
CA VAL A 105 6.31 -13.65 4.09
C VAL A 105 6.93 -13.79 5.48
N ARG A 106 6.14 -13.63 6.55
CA ARG A 106 6.62 -13.76 7.94
C ARG A 106 7.20 -15.14 8.21
N ARG A 107 6.51 -16.20 7.77
CA ARG A 107 6.96 -17.58 7.89
C ARG A 107 8.28 -17.81 7.16
N ILE A 108 8.37 -17.40 5.90
CA ILE A 108 9.57 -17.58 5.08
C ILE A 108 10.75 -16.80 5.67
N ALA A 109 10.54 -15.55 6.07
CA ALA A 109 11.58 -14.74 6.72
C ALA A 109 12.13 -15.41 7.98
N THR A 110 11.25 -16.03 8.78
CA THR A 110 11.62 -16.78 9.99
C THR A 110 12.37 -18.08 9.64
N THR A 111 11.91 -18.83 8.64
CA THR A 111 12.56 -20.09 8.20
C THR A 111 13.97 -19.85 7.67
N VAL A 112 14.17 -18.79 6.88
CA VAL A 112 15.48 -18.42 6.34
C VAL A 112 16.38 -17.77 7.41
N GLY A 113 15.81 -17.35 8.55
CA GLY A 113 16.56 -16.67 9.61
C GLY A 113 16.98 -15.26 9.23
N LEU A 114 16.20 -14.58 8.38
CA LEU A 114 16.46 -13.19 8.02
C LEU A 114 16.31 -12.30 9.24
N THR A 115 17.35 -11.53 9.51
CA THR A 115 17.37 -10.53 10.59
C THR A 115 17.84 -9.21 10.03
N LEU A 116 17.28 -8.11 10.53
CA LEU A 116 17.80 -6.79 10.22
C LEU A 116 19.05 -6.49 11.06
N PRO A 117 20.02 -5.74 10.51
CA PRO A 117 21.17 -5.28 11.27
C PRO A 117 20.72 -4.37 12.43
N GLN A 118 21.56 -4.26 13.46
CA GLN A 118 21.26 -3.44 14.65
C GLN A 118 20.96 -1.97 14.33
N SER A 119 21.46 -1.46 13.21
CA SER A 119 21.17 -0.10 12.71
C SER A 119 19.73 0.10 12.25
N ALA A 120 18.93 -0.96 12.09
CA ALA A 120 17.55 -0.85 11.65
C ALA A 120 16.66 -0.08 12.65
N SER A 121 16.98 -0.10 13.94
CA SER A 121 16.25 0.69 14.95
C SER A 121 16.47 2.20 14.75
N SER A 122 17.71 2.63 14.52
CA SER A 122 18.03 4.02 14.19
C SER A 122 17.44 4.45 12.86
N THR A 123 17.44 3.57 11.85
CA THR A 123 16.80 3.85 10.56
C THR A 123 15.29 4.01 10.71
N ARG A 124 14.63 3.14 11.50
CA ARG A 124 13.19 3.26 11.77
C ARG A 124 12.86 4.59 12.42
N ALA A 125 13.59 4.97 13.48
CA ALA A 125 13.37 6.25 14.16
C ALA A 125 13.59 7.45 13.21
N ALA A 126 14.57 7.37 12.31
CA ALA A 126 14.78 8.39 11.30
C ALA A 126 13.63 8.46 10.27
N ILE A 127 13.09 7.32 9.83
CA ILE A 127 11.92 7.25 8.95
C ILE A 127 10.68 7.81 9.65
N ASP A 128 10.44 7.43 10.90
CA ASP A 128 9.31 7.93 11.70
C ASP A 128 9.40 9.46 11.85
N ALA A 129 10.60 10.01 12.00
CA ALA A 129 10.83 11.45 12.09
C ALA A 129 10.60 12.22 10.78
N LEU A 130 10.53 11.54 9.62
CA LEU A 130 10.21 12.18 8.34
C LEU A 130 8.72 12.50 8.19
N ASP A 131 7.85 11.92 9.02
CA ASP A 131 6.39 12.13 8.98
C ASP A 131 5.81 11.95 7.56
N ILE A 132 6.20 10.85 6.92
CA ILE A 132 5.79 10.56 5.54
C ILE A 132 4.31 10.20 5.53
N ALA A 133 3.53 10.96 4.76
CA ALA A 133 2.11 10.75 4.56
C ALA A 133 1.75 10.65 3.07
N ILE A 134 0.68 9.90 2.78
CA ILE A 134 0.03 9.89 1.46
C ILE A 134 -1.13 10.88 1.50
N ALA A 135 -1.20 11.76 0.50
CA ALA A 135 -2.28 12.72 0.35
C ALA A 135 -3.16 12.34 -0.85
N GLN A 136 -4.45 12.69 -0.75
CA GLN A 136 -5.41 12.52 -1.83
C GLN A 136 -6.31 13.75 -1.92
N TYR A 137 -6.56 14.26 -3.13
CA TYR A 137 -7.53 15.33 -3.37
C TYR A 137 -8.93 14.75 -3.48
N ALA A 138 -9.88 15.33 -2.74
CA ALA A 138 -11.27 14.94 -2.81
C ALA A 138 -12.20 16.14 -2.62
N THR A 139 -13.34 16.12 -3.29
CA THR A 139 -14.46 17.03 -3.09
C THR A 139 -15.68 16.26 -2.61
N THR A 140 -16.51 16.89 -1.79
CA THR A 140 -17.79 16.30 -1.38
C THR A 140 -18.87 16.83 -2.31
N THR A 141 -19.59 15.93 -2.97
CA THR A 141 -20.72 16.32 -3.81
C THR A 141 -21.85 16.83 -2.90
N PRO A 142 -22.36 18.07 -3.08
CA PRO A 142 -23.48 18.56 -2.29
C PRO A 142 -24.69 17.63 -2.48
N GLN A 143 -25.26 17.11 -1.38
CA GLN A 143 -26.54 16.43 -1.48
C GLN A 143 -27.61 17.48 -1.77
N VAL A 144 -28.27 17.38 -2.92
CA VAL A 144 -29.47 18.17 -3.19
C VAL A 144 -30.55 17.67 -2.22
N GLU A 145 -30.77 18.40 -1.12
CA GLU A 145 -31.93 18.18 -0.26
C GLU A 145 -33.19 18.48 -1.07
N ILE A 146 -33.86 17.43 -1.54
CA ILE A 146 -35.19 17.56 -2.13
C ILE A 146 -36.16 17.69 -0.95
N SER A 147 -36.46 18.94 -0.56
CA SER A 147 -37.62 19.29 0.29
C SER A 147 -38.88 19.38 -0.53
#